data_AF-A0A433CIQ5-F1
#
_entry.id   AF-A0A433CIQ5-F1
#
_cell.length_a   1.000
_cell.length_b   1.000
_cell.length_c   1.000
_cell.angle_alpha   90.00
_cell.angle_beta   90.00
_cell.angle_gamma   90.00
#
_symmetry.space_group_name_H-M   'P 1'
#
loop_
_entity.id
_entity.type
_entity.pdbx_description
1 polymer ?
#
loop_
_entity_poly.entity_id
_entity_poly.type
_entity_poly.pdbx_seq_one_letter_code
_entity_poly.pdbx_strand_id
1 'polypeptide(L)'
;MAYKVMSNRIYIDAVHKPDSNLWGFNAYDDYDNCCAFNWEKLPDDDLDFFYNILTHENGYPDALQGLLDFAQEMQKGITIRETYYDWDELSDTYEKAMKEIKKPSK
;
A
#
# COMPACT_ATOMS: atom_id res chain seq x y z
N MET A 1 -19.67 27.26 8.75
CA MET A 1 -18.47 26.43 8.98
C MET A 1 -18.52 25.31 7.97
N ALA A 2 -17.63 25.34 6.98
CA ALA A 2 -17.60 24.36 5.91
C ALA A 2 -17.28 22.97 6.49
N TYR A 3 -18.07 22.00 6.06
CA TYR A 3 -18.05 20.59 6.41
C TYR A 3 -16.62 20.05 6.35
N LYS A 4 -16.10 19.54 7.48
CA LYS A 4 -14.90 18.72 7.49
C LYS A 4 -15.28 17.42 6.81
N VAL A 5 -15.10 17.35 5.49
CA VAL A 5 -15.24 16.11 4.73
C VAL A 5 -14.27 15.13 5.37
N MET A 6 -14.78 14.08 6.01
CA MET A 6 -14.01 12.95 6.51
C MET A 6 -13.34 12.28 5.29
N SER A 7 -12.20 12.81 4.88
CA SER A 7 -11.44 12.26 3.76
C SER A 7 -10.50 11.21 4.33
N ASN A 8 -11.05 10.04 4.69
CA ASN A 8 -10.23 8.84 4.92
C ASN A 8 -9.64 8.46 3.55
N ARG A 9 -8.57 9.15 3.17
CA ARG A 9 -7.76 8.91 1.98
C ARG A 9 -6.57 8.13 2.49
N ILE A 10 -6.32 6.99 1.86
CA ILE A 10 -5.17 6.17 2.19
C ILE A 10 -4.03 6.62 1.29
N TYR A 11 -2.88 6.81 1.90
CA TYR A 11 -1.65 7.21 1.23
C TYR A 11 -0.63 6.09 1.41
N ILE A 12 0.18 5.84 0.38
CA ILE A 12 1.30 4.91 0.40
C ILE A 12 2.51 5.63 -0.18
N ASP A 13 3.42 6.06 0.69
CA ASP A 13 4.62 6.78 0.29
C ASP A 13 5.86 5.91 0.32
N ALA A 14 6.77 6.18 -0.61
CA ALA A 14 8.12 5.63 -0.60
C ALA A 14 8.94 6.29 0.52
N VAL A 15 9.59 5.49 1.36
CA VAL A 15 10.44 5.98 2.44
C VAL A 15 11.83 5.34 2.37
N HIS A 16 12.86 6.10 2.75
CA HIS A 16 14.24 5.62 2.82
C HIS A 16 14.74 5.69 4.26
N LYS A 17 15.40 4.63 4.71
CA LYS A 17 16.07 4.56 6.00
C LYS A 17 17.59 4.64 5.80
N PRO A 18 18.21 5.81 6.03
CA PRO A 18 19.63 6.03 5.77
C PRO A 18 20.55 5.08 6.55
N ASP A 19 20.20 4.77 7.80
CA ASP A 19 21.03 3.95 8.70
C ASP A 19 21.20 2.49 8.22
N SER A 20 20.22 1.98 7.46
CA SER A 20 20.25 0.61 6.93
C SER A 20 20.41 0.58 5.41
N ASN A 21 20.43 1.75 4.77
CA ASN A 21 20.36 1.93 3.31
C ASN A 21 19.23 1.11 2.65
N LEU A 22 18.11 0.97 3.36
CA LEU A 22 16.94 0.24 2.87
C LEU A 22 15.80 1.21 2.56
N TRP A 23 15.10 0.90 1.50
CA TRP A 23 13.85 1.50 1.09
C TRP A 23 12.66 0.72 1.63
N GLY A 24 11.56 1.44 1.75
CA GLY A 24 10.34 0.96 2.35
C GLY A 24 9.12 1.68 1.80
N PHE A 25 8.00 1.37 2.43
CA PHE A 25 6.77 2.13 2.28
C PHE A 25 6.30 2.62 3.65
N ASN A 26 5.56 3.72 3.62
CA ASN A 26 4.75 4.19 4.73
C ASN A 26 3.32 4.33 4.22
N ALA A 27 2.43 3.46 4.69
CA ALA A 27 1.01 3.53 4.39
C ALA A 27 0.26 4.14 5.59
N TYR A 28 -0.64 5.08 5.34
CA TYR A 28 -1.33 5.78 6.41
C TYR A 28 -2.66 6.35 5.94
N ASP A 29 -3.56 6.53 6.90
CA ASP A 29 -4.75 7.36 6.77
C ASP A 29 -4.87 8.32 7.97
N ASP A 30 -6.05 8.89 8.20
CA ASP A 30 -6.30 9.81 9.32
C ASP A 30 -6.28 9.11 10.71
N TYR A 31 -6.32 7.78 10.75
CA TYR A 31 -6.56 6.97 11.96
C TYR A 31 -5.46 5.94 12.25
N ASP A 32 -4.83 5.38 11.23
CA ASP A 32 -3.84 4.30 11.32
C ASP A 32 -2.64 4.56 10.41
N ASN A 33 -1.50 3.95 10.77
CA ASN A 33 -0.30 3.97 9.96
C ASN A 33 0.48 2.66 10.06
N CYS A 34 1.17 2.31 8.99
CA CYS A 34 2.09 1.19 8.97
C CYS A 34 3.28 1.49 8.06
N CYS A 35 4.44 0.94 8.43
CA CYS A 35 5.69 1.22 7.75
C CYS A 35 6.54 -0.05 7.74
N ALA A 36 7.17 -0.33 6.60
CA ALA A 36 8.11 -1.44 6.48
C ALA A 36 9.28 -1.07 5.54
N PHE A 37 10.49 -1.48 5.90
CA PHE A 37 11.72 -1.24 5.12
C PHE A 37 12.33 -2.58 4.70
N ASN A 38 12.15 -2.94 3.43
CA ASN A 38 12.44 -4.29 2.96
C ASN A 38 13.25 -4.35 1.65
N TRP A 39 13.46 -3.23 0.95
CA TRP A 39 14.02 -3.24 -0.39
C TRP A 39 15.33 -2.45 -0.49
N GLU A 40 16.31 -2.93 -1.24
CA GLU A 40 17.51 -2.14 -1.56
C GLU A 40 17.23 -1.07 -2.63
N LYS A 41 16.21 -1.29 -3.46
CA LYS A 41 15.72 -0.35 -4.48
C LYS A 41 14.21 -0.51 -4.64
N LEU A 42 13.49 0.60 -4.81
CA LEU A 42 12.07 0.58 -5.14
C LEU A 42 11.84 0.42 -6.64
N PRO A 43 10.73 -0.23 -7.05
CA PRO A 43 10.24 -0.16 -8.43
C PRO A 43 9.98 1.29 -8.84
N ASP A 44 10.23 1.61 -10.11
CA ASP A 44 9.97 2.95 -10.62
C ASP A 44 8.45 3.17 -10.83
N ASP A 45 7.72 2.12 -11.21
CA ASP A 45 6.27 2.14 -11.40
C ASP A 45 5.49 1.95 -10.09
N ASP A 46 4.40 2.71 -9.93
CA ASP A 46 3.59 2.73 -8.70
C ASP A 46 2.76 1.45 -8.50
N LEU A 47 2.27 0.83 -9.59
CA LEU A 47 1.53 -0.42 -9.52
C LEU A 47 2.46 -1.60 -9.22
N ASP A 48 3.66 -1.62 -9.81
CA ASP A 48 4.70 -2.59 -9.46
C ASP A 48 5.17 -2.42 -8.01
N PHE A 49 5.28 -1.16 -7.54
CA PHE A 49 5.58 -0.86 -6.15
C PHE A 49 4.48 -1.39 -5.22
N PHE A 50 3.22 -1.14 -5.54
CA PHE A 50 2.07 -1.65 -4.78
C PHE A 50 2.05 -3.20 -4.77
N TYR A 51 2.23 -3.83 -5.93
CA TYR A 51 2.31 -5.28 -6.03
C TYR A 51 3.43 -5.87 -5.16
N ASN A 52 4.62 -5.24 -5.16
CA ASN A 52 5.72 -5.69 -4.33
C ASN A 52 5.44 -5.52 -2.84
N ILE A 53 4.77 -4.44 -2.42
CA ILE A 53 4.35 -4.29 -1.03
C ILE A 53 3.46 -5.47 -0.62
N LEU A 54 2.47 -5.80 -1.44
CA LEU A 54 1.50 -6.86 -1.15
C LEU A 54 2.12 -8.27 -1.13
N THR A 55 3.09 -8.54 -2.01
CA THR A 55 3.64 -9.89 -2.20
C THR A 55 4.93 -10.16 -1.43
N HIS A 56 5.50 -9.17 -0.76
CA HIS A 56 6.75 -9.33 -0.04
C HIS A 56 6.54 -10.09 1.28
N GLU A 57 7.36 -11.12 1.52
CA GLU A 57 7.27 -12.04 2.67
C GLU A 57 7.30 -11.32 4.03
N ASN A 58 8.02 -10.18 4.10
CA ASN A 58 8.11 -9.31 5.28
C ASN A 58 7.41 -7.94 5.08
N GLY A 59 6.66 -7.75 3.98
CA GLY A 59 6.10 -6.45 3.57
C GLY A 59 4.60 -6.30 3.75
N TYR A 60 3.91 -7.33 4.25
CA TYR A 60 2.47 -7.30 4.51
C TYR A 60 2.18 -7.28 6.02
N PRO A 61 2.36 -6.14 6.72
CA PRO A 61 1.90 -6.04 8.10
C PRO A 61 0.37 -6.10 8.13
N ASP A 62 -0.22 -6.81 9.10
CA ASP A 62 -1.68 -6.93 9.28
C ASP A 62 -2.40 -5.56 9.28
N ALA A 63 -1.70 -4.50 9.73
CA ALA A 63 -2.20 -3.13 9.70
C ALA A 63 -2.43 -2.59 8.27
N LEU A 64 -1.61 -2.99 7.28
CA LEU A 64 -1.85 -2.64 5.88
C LEU A 64 -3.11 -3.34 5.36
N GLN A 65 -3.36 -4.59 5.77
CA GLN A 65 -4.58 -5.30 5.39
C GLN A 65 -5.83 -4.54 5.84
N GLY A 66 -5.85 -4.05 7.08
CA GLY A 66 -6.97 -3.26 7.59
C GLY A 66 -7.23 -1.98 6.78
N LEU A 67 -6.17 -1.28 6.36
CA LEU A 67 -6.29 -0.10 5.50
C LEU A 67 -6.87 -0.48 4.12
N LEU A 68 -6.41 -1.57 3.52
CA LEU A 68 -6.87 -2.01 2.20
C LEU A 68 -8.31 -2.54 2.21
N ASP A 69 -8.68 -3.31 3.24
CA ASP A 69 -10.05 -3.79 3.43
C ASP A 69 -11.01 -2.59 3.56
N PHE A 70 -10.62 -1.56 4.30
CA PHE A 70 -11.38 -0.32 4.39
C PHE A 70 -11.49 0.41 3.04
N ALA A 71 -10.40 0.48 2.26
CA ALA A 71 -10.40 1.06 0.91
C ALA A 71 -11.41 0.33 0.01
N GLN A 72 -11.40 -1.00 0.07
CA GLN A 72 -12.27 -1.86 -0.72
C GLN A 72 -13.74 -1.72 -0.32
N GLU A 73 -14.05 -1.83 0.98
CA GLU A 73 -15.42 -1.75 1.51
C GLU A 73 -16.07 -0.40 1.21
N MET A 74 -15.28 0.68 1.28
CA MET A 74 -15.76 2.03 1.05
C MET A 74 -15.62 2.49 -0.41
N GLN A 75 -15.13 1.61 -1.30
CA GLN A 75 -14.81 1.91 -2.70
C GLN A 75 -13.98 3.19 -2.87
N LYS A 76 -12.95 3.34 -2.04
CA LYS A 76 -12.06 4.50 -2.05
C LYS A 76 -10.78 4.17 -2.80
N GLY A 77 -10.29 5.13 -3.57
CA GLY A 77 -8.96 5.06 -4.15
C GLY A 77 -7.85 5.27 -3.12
N ILE A 78 -6.63 4.97 -3.55
CA ILE A 78 -5.41 5.08 -2.75
C ILE A 78 -4.45 6.00 -3.50
N THR A 79 -3.82 6.91 -2.76
CA THR A 79 -2.74 7.72 -3.32
C THR A 79 -1.43 6.98 -3.10
N ILE A 80 -0.74 6.60 -4.16
CA ILE A 80 0.57 5.98 -4.11
C ILE A 80 1.58 7.03 -4.54
N ARG A 81 2.50 7.40 -3.65
CA ARG A 81 3.42 8.52 -3.80
C ARG A 81 2.64 9.82 -4.10
N GLU A 82 2.69 10.28 -5.36
CA GLU A 82 2.03 11.52 -5.78
C GLU A 82 0.81 11.25 -6.70
N THR A 83 0.50 9.99 -6.99
CA THR A 83 -0.53 9.60 -7.94
C THR A 83 -1.73 8.99 -7.22
N TYR A 84 -2.93 9.52 -7.47
CA TYR A 84 -4.17 8.93 -6.99
C TYR A 84 -4.66 7.87 -7.98
N TYR A 85 -4.98 6.69 -7.45
CA TYR A 85 -5.57 5.58 -8.19
C TYR A 85 -6.93 5.23 -7.60
N ASP A 86 -7.94 5.11 -8.44
CA ASP A 86 -9.22 4.54 -8.00
C ASP A 86 -9.07 3.05 -7.68
N TRP A 87 -9.97 2.53 -6.83
CA TRP A 87 -9.90 1.11 -6.44
C TRP A 87 -9.95 0.18 -7.65
N ASP A 88 -10.76 0.51 -8.66
CA ASP A 88 -10.86 -0.28 -9.89
C ASP A 88 -9.51 -0.39 -10.61
N GLU A 89 -8.68 0.66 -10.61
CA GLU A 89 -7.33 0.65 -11.21
C GLU A 89 -6.34 -0.21 -10.41
N LEU A 90 -6.53 -0.29 -9.09
CA LEU A 90 -5.69 -1.09 -8.19
C LEU A 90 -6.14 -2.55 -8.09
N SER A 91 -7.43 -2.81 -8.38
CA SER A 91 -8.10 -4.08 -8.14
C SER A 91 -7.41 -5.25 -8.85
N ASP A 92 -7.01 -5.07 -10.11
CA ASP A 92 -6.29 -6.09 -10.90
C ASP A 92 -4.95 -6.46 -10.25
N THR A 93 -4.19 -5.45 -9.82
CA THR A 93 -2.90 -5.61 -9.15
C THR A 93 -3.07 -6.30 -7.79
N TYR A 94 -4.07 -5.89 -7.02
CA TYR A 94 -4.42 -6.48 -5.74
C TYR A 94 -4.82 -7.96 -5.89
N GLU A 95 -5.74 -8.27 -6.82
CA GLU A 95 -6.15 -9.64 -7.08
C GLU A 95 -4.99 -10.54 -7.51
N LYS A 96 -4.11 -10.01 -8.36
CA LYS A 96 -2.90 -10.72 -8.81
C LYS A 96 -2.00 -11.04 -7.62
N ALA A 97 -1.74 -10.07 -6.75
CA ALA A 97 -0.94 -10.27 -5.54
C ALA A 97 -1.57 -11.33 -4.61
N MET A 98 -2.88 -11.24 -4.36
CA MET A 98 -3.60 -12.20 -3.52
C MET A 98 -3.58 -13.63 -4.09
N LYS A 99 -3.62 -13.78 -5.43
CA LYS A 99 -3.48 -15.09 -6.09
C LYS A 99 -2.08 -15.69 -5.90
N GLU A 100 -1.04 -14.86 -5.91
CA GLU A 100 0.35 -15.31 -5.70
C GLU A 100 0.60 -15.72 -4.25
N ILE A 101 0.13 -14.94 -3.27
CA ILE A 101 0.24 -15.26 -1.83
C ILE A 101 -0.51 -16.56 -1.50
N LYS A 102 -1.63 -16.84 -2.17
CA LYS A 102 -2.42 -18.07 -1.99
C LYS A 102 -1.81 -19.30 -2.66
N LYS A 103 -0.75 -19.18 -3.46
CA LYS A 103 -0.06 -20.38 -3.97
C LYS A 103 0.64 -21.05 -2.78
N PRO A 104 0.34 -22.32 -2.47
CA PRO A 104 1.09 -23.03 -1.45
C PRO A 104 2.54 -23.06 -1.89
N SER A 105 3.43 -22.53 -1.04
CA SER A 105 4.88 -22.66 -1.18
C SER A 105 5.18 -24.13 -1.47
N LYS A 106 5.80 -24.37 -2.64
CA LYS A 106 6.09 -25.70 -3.14
C LYS A 106 7.27 -26.32 -2.42
#